data_AF-A0A6I4HWS6-F1
#
_entry.id   AF-A0A6I4HWS6-F1
#
_cell.length_a   1.000
_cell.length_b   1.000
_cell.length_c   1.000
_cell.angle_alpha   90.00
_cell.angle_beta   90.00
_cell.angle_gamma   90.00
#
_symmetry.space_group_name_H-M   'P 1'
#
loop_
_entity.id
_entity.type
_entity.pdbx_description
1 polymer ?
#
loop_
_entity_poly.entity_id
_entity_poly.type
_entity_poly.pdbx_seq_one_letter_code
_entity_poly.pdbx_strand_id
1 'polypeptide(L)' 'MKKLILMLMLTVFSFSTVISTAFAQQHMTKSGKLDKRYNENKHVKKDGTPDMRYNTSKKAAVKKKS' A
#
# COMPACT_ATOMS: atom_id res chain seq x y z
N MET A 1 -33.41 -28.50 15.43
CA MET A 1 -32.40 -28.74 14.37
C MET A 1 -32.14 -27.51 13.50
N LYS A 2 -33.18 -26.90 12.91
CA LYS A 2 -33.02 -25.74 11.99
C LYS A 2 -32.35 -24.52 12.64
N LYS A 3 -32.63 -24.23 13.92
CA LYS A 3 -32.00 -23.13 14.67
C LYS A 3 -30.51 -23.37 14.98
N LEU A 4 -30.11 -24.63 15.13
CA LEU A 4 -28.72 -25.02 15.37
C LEU A 4 -27.89 -24.94 14.08
N ILE A 5 -28.48 -25.36 12.96
CA ILE A 5 -27.90 -25.18 11.62
C ILE A 5 -27.79 -23.68 11.30
N LEU A 6 -28.80 -22.87 11.63
CA LEU A 6 -28.77 -21.42 11.42
C LEU A 6 -27.67 -20.74 12.26
N MET A 7 -27.48 -21.14 13.51
CA MET A 7 -26.41 -20.63 14.37
C MET A 7 -25.02 -21.05 13.89
N LEU A 8 -24.86 -22.27 13.38
CA LEU A 8 -23.61 -22.76 12.80
C LEU A 8 -23.24 -22.03 11.50
N MET A 9 -24.23 -21.67 10.68
CA MET A 9 -23.99 -20.90 9.45
C MET A 9 -23.64 -19.43 9.76
N LEU A 10 -24.23 -18.85 10.80
CA LEU A 10 -23.96 -17.47 11.20
C LEU A 10 -22.54 -17.29 11.78
N THR A 11 -22.01 -18.29 12.50
CA THR A 11 -20.65 -18.25 13.04
C THR A 11 -19.55 -18.46 11.99
N VAL A 12 -19.85 -19.18 10.90
CA VAL A 12 -18.91 -19.34 9.76
C VAL A 12 -18.89 -18.08 8.88
N PHE A 13 -19.99 -17.34 8.79
CA PHE A 13 -20.09 -16.12 7.97
C PHE A 13 -19.35 -14.91 8.58
N SER A 14 -19.20 -14.83 9.90
CA SER A 14 -18.46 -13.72 10.55
C SER A 14 -16.93 -13.83 10.43
N PHE A 15 -16.38 -15.03 10.16
CA PHE A 15 -14.94 -15.22 9.97
C PHE A 15 -14.45 -14.92 8.54
N SER A 16 -15.34 -14.91 7.53
CA SER A 16 -14.95 -14.73 6.12
C SER A 16 -14.79 -13.26 5.71
N THR A 17 -15.29 -12.29 6.48
CA THR A 17 -15.30 -10.87 6.09
C THR A 17 -14.06 -10.07 6.52
N VAL A 18 -13.12 -10.65 7.26
CA VAL A 18 -11.94 -9.91 7.80
C VAL A 18 -10.80 -9.74 6.77
N ILE A 19 -10.85 -10.37 5.59
CA ILE A 19 -9.69 -10.40 4.66
C ILE A 19 -9.67 -9.27 3.62
N SER A 20 -10.74 -8.47 3.46
CA SER A 20 -10.89 -7.59 2.29
C SER A 20 -10.52 -6.11 2.46
N THR A 21 -9.96 -5.65 3.58
CA THR A 21 -9.63 -4.21 3.79
C THR A 21 -8.17 -3.83 3.49
N ALA A 22 -7.49 -4.49 2.56
CA ALA A 22 -6.10 -4.15 2.23
C ALA A 22 -5.75 -4.10 0.72
N PHE A 23 -6.73 -3.94 -0.17
CA PHE A 23 -6.43 -3.59 -1.57
C PHE A 23 -6.17 -2.09 -1.72
N ALA A 24 -5.06 -1.61 -1.14
CA ALA A 24 -4.43 -0.41 -1.66
C ALA A 24 -4.01 -0.72 -3.11
N GLN A 25 -4.54 0.00 -4.10
CA GLN A 25 -4.22 -0.20 -5.52
C GLN A 25 -2.71 -0.02 -5.74
N GLN A 26 -1.98 -1.12 -5.77
CA GLN A 26 -0.56 -1.13 -6.10
C GLN A 26 -0.44 -0.87 -7.61
N HIS A 27 0.25 0.21 -7.99
CA HIS A 27 0.50 0.52 -9.40
C HIS A 27 1.41 -0.58 -9.97
N MET A 28 0.88 -1.41 -10.86
CA MET A 28 1.63 -2.47 -11.55
C MET A 28 2.07 -1.99 -12.93
N THR A 29 3.24 -2.43 -13.37
CA THR A 29 3.67 -2.25 -14.77
C THR A 29 2.88 -3.17 -15.70
N LYS A 30 2.90 -2.90 -17.02
CA LYS A 30 2.22 -3.75 -18.04
C LYS A 30 2.70 -5.22 -18.02
N SER A 31 3.89 -5.49 -17.48
CA SER A 31 4.46 -6.83 -17.29
C SER A 31 4.08 -7.48 -15.95
N GLY A 32 3.17 -6.90 -15.16
CA GLY A 32 2.67 -7.46 -13.91
C GLY A 32 3.61 -7.32 -12.71
N LYS A 33 4.79 -6.69 -12.88
CA LYS A 33 5.70 -6.38 -11.78
C LYS A 33 5.32 -5.06 -11.12
N LEU A 34 5.51 -4.96 -9.80
CA LEU A 34 5.30 -3.73 -9.03
C LEU A 34 6.02 -2.55 -9.71
N ASP A 35 5.28 -1.49 -10.04
CA ASP A 35 5.84 -0.28 -10.63
C ASP A 35 6.51 0.58 -9.56
N LYS A 36 7.80 0.36 -9.40
CA LYS A 36 8.66 1.10 -8.50
C LYS A 36 8.75 2.58 -8.84
N ARG A 37 8.50 3.00 -10.10
CA ARG A 37 8.59 4.41 -10.52
C ARG A 37 7.52 5.26 -9.86
N TYR A 38 6.33 4.69 -9.65
CA TYR A 38 5.22 5.40 -9.03
C TYR A 38 5.52 5.76 -7.56
N ASN A 39 6.27 4.91 -6.85
CA ASN A 39 6.61 5.14 -5.44
C ASN A 39 7.97 5.83 -5.24
N GLU A 40 8.96 5.55 -6.10
CA GLU A 40 10.35 6.03 -5.91
C GLU A 40 10.58 7.45 -6.46
N ASN A 41 9.82 7.91 -7.47
CA ASN A 41 10.10 9.18 -8.15
C ASN A 41 9.26 10.39 -7.69
N LYS A 42 8.44 10.27 -6.64
CA LYS A 42 7.48 11.34 -6.29
C LYS A 42 8.11 12.70 -5.97
N HIS A 43 9.38 12.74 -5.54
CA HIS A 43 10.08 13.97 -5.18
C HIS A 43 11.54 13.99 -5.66
N VAL A 44 11.79 13.42 -6.85
CA VAL A 44 13.12 13.31 -7.44
C VAL A 44 13.11 14.02 -8.81
N LYS A 45 14.17 14.77 -9.11
CA LYS A 45 14.36 15.44 -10.39
C LYS A 45 14.72 14.43 -11.50
N LYS A 46 14.72 14.85 -12.77
CA LYS A 46 15.09 13.99 -13.92
C LYS A 46 16.51 13.42 -13.82
N ASP A 47 17.40 14.10 -13.09
CA ASP A 47 18.79 13.71 -12.83
C ASP A 47 18.94 12.70 -11.68
N GLY A 48 17.84 12.29 -11.03
CA GLY A 48 17.88 11.35 -9.90
C GLY A 48 18.16 12.01 -8.53
N THR A 49 18.36 13.33 -8.48
CA THR A 49 18.61 14.05 -7.22
C THR A 49 17.29 14.39 -6.51
N PRO A 50 17.19 14.29 -5.18
CA PRO A 50 15.99 14.72 -4.45
C PRO A 50 15.63 16.18 -4.74
N ASP A 51 14.38 16.43 -5.11
CA ASP A 51 13.89 17.78 -5.34
C ASP A 51 13.68 18.51 -4.01
N MET A 52 14.55 19.50 -3.76
CA MET A 52 14.55 20.30 -2.52
C MET A 52 13.36 21.26 -2.40
N ARG A 53 12.47 21.37 -3.40
CA ARG A 53 11.21 22.11 -3.25
C ARG A 53 10.28 21.44 -2.23
N TYR A 54 10.40 20.12 -2.03
CA TYR A 54 9.56 19.36 -1.10
C TYR A 54 10.19 19.21 0.29
N ASN A 55 9.38 19.39 1.34
CA ASN A 55 9.82 19.27 2.74
C ASN A 55 10.30 17.86 3.11
N THR A 56 9.72 16.83 2.49
CA THR A 56 10.12 15.42 2.67
C THR A 56 11.55 15.17 2.19
N SER A 57 11.90 15.67 1.00
CA SER A 57 13.25 15.61 0.43
C SER A 57 14.28 16.38 1.26
N LYS A 58 13.91 17.56 1.79
CA LYS A 58 14.79 18.35 2.69
C LYS A 58 15.15 17.57 3.95
N LYS A 59 14.14 16.99 4.63
CA LYS A 59 14.36 16.17 5.84
C LYS A 59 15.20 14.93 5.56
N ALA A 60 14.94 14.25 4.44
CA ALA A 60 15.74 13.09 4.02
C ALA A 60 17.20 13.46 3.71
N ALA A 61 17.44 14.61 3.07
CA ALA A 61 18.79 15.10 2.79
C ALA A 61 19.58 15.49 4.05
N VAL A 62 18.91 16.05 5.06
CA VAL A 62 19.52 16.36 6.36
C VAL A 62 19.87 15.08 7.12
N LYS A 63 18.96 14.09 7.16
CA LYS A 63 19.19 12.79 7.82
C LYS A 63 20.32 11.98 7.18
N LYS A 64 20.59 12.15 5.89
CA LYS A 64 21.72 11.48 5.21
C LYS A 64 23.09 12.10 5.57
N LYS A 65 23.11 13.34 6.06
CA LYS A 65 24.33 14.08 6.40
C LYS A 65 24.74 13.96 7.88
N SER A 66 23.87 13.44 8.75
CA SER A 66 24.17 13.05 10.13
C SER A 66 24.69 11.62 10.18
#